data_AF-A0A7L0DDN4-F1
#
_entry.id   AF-A0A7L0DDN4-F1
#
_cell.length_a   1.000
_cell.length_b   1.000
_cell.length_c   1.000
_cell.angle_alpha   90.00
_cell.angle_beta   90.00
_cell.angle_gamma   90.00
#
_symmetry.space_group_name_H-M   'P 1'
#
loop_
_entity.id
_entity.type
_entity.pdbx_description
1 polymer ?
#
loop_
_entity_poly.entity_id
_entity_poly.type
_entity_poly.pdbx_seq_one_letter_code
_entity_poly.pdbx_strand_id
1 'polypeptide(L)'
;LLQPYFPSQHGPRHHHRHVRDCQPLQYGNVTHETWPGDNRTGGPVATTRTFVSYIPPDGENRKVVYGHFTFVRNPLRTFSVLEPGGTGGCQAQRRATVEETARLRKCLVAQNGGYFNMETGECLGNVVSDGKLVRNSGGLQNAQFGIRKDGTMVFGYLSEEDVLDRANPFVQLVSGVVWLLRDGEVYVSQSRVAECGDTQTTGTFDKFINVISARTAVGHDSQGQLVLVHVDGQTESRGVNLWEMAEFLKNQGIINAINLDGGGSATLVLNGTLASYPSEHCSFDSMWRCPRSVSTVLCVQEPRCEPADCSGHGDCVAGRCRCAGDVWRGPACDILDCGPSNCSLRGVCTEAGCLCEAGWTGSDCSEECPMGWYGPSCRERCACDPSCPCDRQTGSCNVTLPGTRGCLRGFLLSDRKTWLSLTWVLALLLVLSAVGNVGLLLKARSERQQESGEYLYHPLREMNGGA
;
A
#
# COMPACT_ATOMS: atom_id res chain seq x y z
N LEU A 1 -5.36 32.48 -9.91
CA LEU A 1 -6.29 31.34 -10.13
C LEU A 1 -6.19 30.89 -11.57
N LEU A 2 -6.42 29.60 -11.84
CA LEU A 2 -6.45 29.04 -13.19
C LEU A 2 -7.80 28.35 -13.38
N GLN A 3 -8.74 29.04 -14.03
CA GLN A 3 -10.12 28.56 -14.18
C GLN A 3 -10.43 28.34 -15.67
N PRO A 4 -10.95 27.16 -16.05
CA PRO A 4 -11.35 26.89 -17.43
C PRO A 4 -12.63 27.62 -17.84
N TYR A 5 -13.52 27.87 -16.86
CA TYR A 5 -14.83 28.45 -17.07
C TYR A 5 -15.11 29.59 -16.09
N PHE A 6 -16.10 30.43 -16.39
CA PHE A 6 -16.54 31.49 -15.46
C PHE A 6 -17.18 30.90 -14.18
N PRO A 7 -17.11 31.61 -13.04
CA PRO A 7 -17.46 31.06 -11.71
C PRO A 7 -18.87 30.48 -11.58
N SER A 8 -19.83 30.97 -12.36
CA SER A 8 -21.22 30.53 -12.29
C SER A 8 -21.52 29.23 -13.04
N GLN A 9 -20.61 28.73 -13.91
CA GLN A 9 -20.89 27.60 -14.81
C GLN A 9 -19.61 26.81 -15.13
N HIS A 10 -19.53 25.58 -14.65
CA HIS A 10 -18.46 24.64 -15.00
C HIS A 10 -18.95 23.66 -16.08
N GLY A 11 -18.12 23.38 -17.09
CA GLY A 11 -18.40 22.43 -18.18
C GLY A 11 -19.22 22.99 -19.35
N PRO A 12 -19.28 22.25 -20.47
CA PRO A 12 -20.15 22.58 -21.60
C PRO A 12 -21.62 22.25 -21.29
N ARG A 13 -22.53 22.87 -22.06
CA ARG A 13 -23.98 22.66 -21.94
C ARG A 13 -24.56 21.65 -22.94
N HIS A 14 -23.77 21.22 -23.91
CA HIS A 14 -24.24 20.27 -24.92
C HIS A 14 -24.25 18.84 -24.38
N HIS A 15 -25.06 17.98 -24.99
CA HIS A 15 -25.20 16.58 -24.60
C HIS A 15 -24.03 15.72 -25.09
N HIS A 16 -23.83 14.55 -24.48
CA HIS A 16 -22.86 13.53 -24.91
C HIS A 16 -22.94 13.21 -26.42
N ARG A 17 -24.14 13.20 -26.99
CA ARG A 17 -24.36 13.02 -28.43
C ARG A 17 -23.57 14.02 -29.29
N HIS A 18 -23.49 15.28 -28.85
CA HIS A 18 -22.73 16.31 -29.57
C HIS A 18 -21.24 15.97 -29.61
N VAL A 19 -20.67 15.54 -28.48
CA VAL A 19 -19.25 15.14 -28.39
C VAL A 19 -18.97 13.99 -29.36
N ARG A 20 -19.85 12.99 -29.40
CA ARG A 20 -19.74 11.86 -30.33
C ARG A 20 -19.85 12.28 -31.80
N ASP A 21 -20.76 13.19 -32.12
CA ASP A 21 -21.01 13.58 -33.51
C ASP A 21 -19.93 14.57 -34.03
N CYS A 22 -19.24 15.29 -33.13
CA CYS A 22 -18.19 16.25 -33.46
C CYS A 22 -16.75 15.70 -33.33
N GLN A 23 -16.57 14.46 -32.89
CA GLN A 23 -15.24 13.85 -32.80
C GLN A 23 -14.70 13.41 -34.18
N PRO A 24 -13.37 13.24 -34.34
CA PRO A 24 -12.81 12.73 -35.58
C PRO A 24 -13.35 11.36 -35.97
N LEU A 25 -13.66 11.17 -37.25
CA LEU A 25 -14.28 9.95 -37.80
C LEU A 25 -13.52 8.66 -37.48
N GLN A 26 -12.19 8.74 -37.29
CA GLN A 26 -11.35 7.58 -36.95
C GLN A 26 -11.75 6.90 -35.62
N TYR A 27 -12.42 7.63 -34.71
CA TYR A 27 -12.86 7.11 -33.42
C TYR A 27 -14.31 6.58 -33.44
N GLY A 28 -14.99 6.65 -34.59
CA GLY A 28 -16.35 6.17 -34.77
C GLY A 28 -17.33 6.75 -33.74
N ASN A 29 -18.05 5.87 -33.04
CA ASN A 29 -19.06 6.25 -32.05
C ASN A 29 -18.57 6.17 -30.60
N VAL A 30 -17.30 5.80 -30.38
CA VAL A 30 -16.74 5.60 -29.05
C VAL A 30 -16.03 6.88 -28.60
N THR A 31 -16.43 7.43 -27.46
CA THR A 31 -15.93 8.72 -26.95
C THR A 31 -14.95 8.56 -25.79
N HIS A 32 -14.52 7.34 -25.49
CA HIS A 32 -13.59 7.00 -24.42
C HIS A 32 -12.66 5.88 -24.86
N GLU A 33 -11.48 5.80 -24.27
CA GLU A 33 -10.56 4.67 -24.42
C GLU A 33 -10.55 3.81 -23.16
N THR A 34 -10.28 2.52 -23.35
CA THR A 34 -10.15 1.55 -22.26
C THR A 34 -8.80 0.84 -22.32
N TRP A 35 -8.21 0.58 -21.17
CA TRP A 35 -6.95 -0.14 -21.07
C TRP A 35 -6.92 -1.04 -19.83
N PRO A 36 -6.45 -2.30 -19.92
CA PRO A 36 -6.33 -3.15 -18.75
C PRO A 36 -5.28 -2.59 -17.78
N GLY A 37 -5.66 -2.38 -16.52
CA GLY A 37 -4.72 -1.97 -15.48
C GLY A 37 -3.67 -3.05 -15.20
N ASP A 38 -2.43 -2.63 -14.95
CA ASP A 38 -1.35 -3.51 -14.49
C ASP A 38 -1.82 -4.27 -13.24
N ASN A 39 -1.71 -5.59 -13.22
CA ASN A 39 -2.12 -6.42 -12.07
C ASN A 39 -0.92 -7.01 -11.31
N ARG A 40 0.32 -6.63 -11.65
CA ARG A 40 1.54 -7.13 -11.02
C ARG A 40 1.60 -6.66 -9.56
N THR A 41 1.88 -7.61 -8.68
CA THR A 41 2.02 -7.39 -7.22
C THR A 41 3.48 -7.32 -6.76
N GLY A 42 4.44 -7.64 -7.64
CA GLY A 42 5.86 -7.58 -7.32
C GLY A 42 6.44 -6.16 -7.38
N GLY A 43 7.34 -5.84 -6.45
CA GLY A 43 8.05 -4.55 -6.40
C GLY A 43 7.28 -3.45 -5.65
N PRO A 44 7.75 -2.19 -5.71
CA PRO A 44 7.11 -1.09 -5.01
C PRO A 44 5.75 -0.74 -5.64
N VAL A 45 4.79 -0.38 -4.79
CA VAL A 45 3.43 0.06 -5.19
C VAL A 45 3.47 1.27 -6.13
N ALA A 46 4.33 2.24 -5.81
CA ALA A 46 4.52 3.44 -6.62
C ALA A 46 6.01 3.74 -6.75
N THR A 47 6.42 4.24 -7.93
CA THR A 47 7.77 4.77 -8.16
C THR A 47 7.64 6.21 -8.62
N THR A 48 8.06 7.16 -7.79
CA THR A 48 8.09 8.59 -8.11
C THR A 48 9.45 8.99 -8.66
N ARG A 49 9.47 9.66 -9.80
CA ARG A 49 10.65 10.21 -10.46
C ARG A 49 10.51 11.72 -10.55
N THR A 50 11.40 12.44 -9.88
CA THR A 50 11.52 13.89 -10.02
C THR A 50 12.22 14.22 -11.33
N PHE A 51 11.77 15.26 -12.02
CA PHE A 51 12.44 15.78 -13.20
C PHE A 51 12.63 17.29 -13.10
N VAL A 52 13.70 17.73 -13.76
CA VAL A 52 13.96 19.13 -14.09
C VAL A 52 14.29 19.15 -15.57
N SER A 53 13.42 19.73 -16.38
CA SER A 53 13.50 19.62 -17.85
C SER A 53 13.34 20.98 -18.52
N TYR A 54 13.93 21.10 -19.71
CA TYR A 54 13.74 22.24 -20.59
C TYR A 54 12.54 21.99 -21.50
N ILE A 55 11.59 22.92 -21.54
CA ILE A 55 10.38 22.83 -22.36
C ILE A 55 10.20 24.13 -23.18
N PRO A 56 10.25 24.10 -24.53
CA PRO A 56 10.68 22.97 -25.35
C PRO A 56 12.16 22.60 -25.09
N PRO A 57 12.62 21.40 -25.49
CA PRO A 57 13.98 20.93 -25.23
C PRO A 57 15.06 21.79 -25.91
N ASP A 58 14.75 22.29 -27.11
CA ASP A 58 15.64 23.11 -27.93
C ASP A 58 15.04 24.50 -28.21
N GLY A 59 15.92 25.46 -28.50
CA GLY A 59 15.54 26.84 -28.86
C GLY A 59 15.76 27.89 -27.76
N GLU A 60 15.68 29.16 -28.14
CA GLU A 60 15.98 30.30 -27.27
C GLU A 60 14.92 30.54 -26.18
N ASN A 61 13.67 30.09 -26.41
CA ASN A 61 12.55 30.25 -25.47
C ASN A 61 12.39 29.09 -24.48
N ARG A 62 13.42 28.25 -24.30
CA ARG A 62 13.37 27.12 -23.37
C ARG A 62 13.19 27.60 -21.92
N LYS A 63 12.23 27.01 -21.22
CA LYS A 63 12.00 27.24 -19.78
C LYS A 63 12.34 26.00 -18.98
N VAL A 64 12.89 26.19 -17.79
CA VAL A 64 13.11 25.11 -16.82
C VAL A 64 11.81 24.82 -16.09
N VAL A 65 11.40 23.56 -16.12
CA VAL A 65 10.18 23.06 -15.51
C VAL A 65 10.52 21.96 -14.52
N TYR A 66 9.95 22.06 -13.32
CA TYR A 66 10.14 21.10 -12.23
C TYR A 66 8.86 20.28 -12.09
N GLY A 67 9.01 18.99 -11.84
CA GLY A 67 7.85 18.14 -11.65
C GLY A 67 8.19 16.71 -11.28
N HIS A 68 7.15 15.89 -11.27
CA HIS A 68 7.22 14.50 -10.87
C HIS A 68 6.34 13.63 -11.77
N PHE A 69 6.85 12.46 -12.12
CA PHE A 69 6.06 11.34 -12.61
C PHE A 69 5.97 10.28 -11.51
N THR A 70 4.76 9.82 -11.20
CA THR A 70 4.56 8.67 -10.31
C THR A 70 3.92 7.55 -11.09
N PHE A 71 4.65 6.44 -11.23
CA PHE A 71 4.17 5.22 -11.87
C PHE A 71 3.62 4.27 -10.80
N VAL A 72 2.36 3.89 -10.93
CA VAL A 72 1.59 3.12 -9.95
C VAL A 72 1.31 1.73 -10.52
N ARG A 73 1.62 0.69 -9.74
CA ARG A 73 1.32 -0.70 -10.04
C ARG A 73 0.03 -1.14 -9.34
N ASN A 74 -0.67 -2.08 -9.94
CA ASN A 74 -1.93 -2.60 -9.40
C ASN A 74 -2.93 -1.51 -9.03
N PRO A 75 -3.25 -0.56 -9.94
CA PRO A 75 -4.06 0.60 -9.60
C PRO A 75 -5.46 0.22 -9.12
N LEU A 76 -6.01 -0.93 -9.53
CA LEU A 76 -7.27 -1.44 -8.97
C LEU A 76 -7.24 -1.58 -7.43
N ARG A 77 -6.08 -1.95 -6.86
CA ARG A 77 -5.92 -2.20 -5.42
C ARG A 77 -5.22 -1.08 -4.68
N THR A 78 -4.44 -0.26 -5.39
CA THR A 78 -3.52 0.72 -4.78
C THR A 78 -3.93 2.17 -5.00
N PHE A 79 -4.90 2.44 -5.89
CA PHE A 79 -5.36 3.79 -6.18
C PHE A 79 -6.78 4.04 -5.66
N SER A 80 -6.97 5.22 -5.06
CA SER A 80 -8.27 5.70 -4.60
C SER A 80 -8.47 7.18 -4.93
N VAL A 81 -9.69 7.53 -5.34
CA VAL A 81 -10.17 8.91 -5.34
C VAL A 81 -10.77 9.18 -3.96
N LEU A 82 -10.32 10.23 -3.28
CA LEU A 82 -10.76 10.58 -1.92
C LEU A 82 -11.56 11.88 -1.93
N GLU A 83 -12.59 11.93 -1.09
CA GLU A 83 -13.33 13.16 -0.78
C GLU A 83 -12.54 14.08 0.18
N PRO A 84 -12.73 15.41 0.13
CA PRO A 84 -11.99 16.37 0.96
C PRO A 84 -12.21 16.14 2.46
N GLY A 85 -11.14 15.84 3.19
CA GLY A 85 -11.20 15.58 4.63
C GLY A 85 -11.97 14.31 5.00
N GLY A 86 -12.09 13.35 4.07
CA GLY A 86 -12.73 12.05 4.29
C GLY A 86 -14.15 11.94 3.73
N THR A 87 -14.75 10.76 3.91
CA THR A 87 -16.07 10.39 3.36
C THR A 87 -17.15 11.41 3.72
N GLY A 88 -17.96 11.81 2.73
CA GLY A 88 -18.99 12.85 2.87
C GLY A 88 -18.46 14.28 2.75
N GLY A 89 -17.16 14.46 2.52
CA GLY A 89 -16.55 15.77 2.32
C GLY A 89 -17.18 16.57 1.18
N CYS A 90 -17.52 15.91 0.06
CA CYS A 90 -18.15 16.59 -1.07
C CYS A 90 -19.57 17.05 -0.76
N GLN A 91 -20.35 16.21 -0.07
CA GLN A 91 -21.72 16.57 0.35
C GLN A 91 -21.73 17.75 1.33
N ALA A 92 -20.72 17.83 2.20
CA ALA A 92 -20.53 18.93 3.13
C ALA A 92 -19.86 20.17 2.50
N GLN A 93 -19.57 20.15 1.19
CA GLN A 93 -18.85 21.22 0.48
C GLN A 93 -17.52 21.59 1.18
N ARG A 94 -16.85 20.60 1.77
CA ARG A 94 -15.62 20.80 2.52
C ARG A 94 -14.47 21.03 1.54
N ARG A 95 -13.49 21.83 1.98
CA ARG A 95 -12.17 21.91 1.38
C ARG A 95 -11.13 21.55 2.42
N ALA A 96 -10.12 20.78 2.03
CA ALA A 96 -9.04 20.32 2.89
C ALA A 96 -7.73 20.30 2.09
N THR A 97 -6.58 20.43 2.76
CA THR A 97 -5.31 20.28 2.05
C THR A 97 -5.12 18.82 1.59
N VAL A 98 -4.27 18.63 0.57
CA VAL A 98 -3.91 17.27 0.13
C VAL A 98 -3.27 16.49 1.28
N GLU A 99 -2.42 17.14 2.09
CA GLU A 99 -1.76 16.51 3.24
C GLU A 99 -2.76 16.02 4.29
N GLU A 100 -3.75 16.84 4.67
CA GLU A 100 -4.80 16.47 5.62
C GLU A 100 -5.58 15.24 5.14
N THR A 101 -6.02 15.26 3.89
CA THR A 101 -6.82 14.17 3.31
C THR A 101 -5.98 12.91 3.11
N ALA A 102 -4.72 13.06 2.68
CA ALA A 102 -3.81 11.94 2.46
C ALA A 102 -3.46 11.18 3.75
N ARG A 103 -3.33 11.91 4.89
CA ARG A 103 -3.04 11.30 6.20
C ARG A 103 -4.13 10.34 6.66
N LEU A 104 -5.39 10.65 6.39
CA LEU A 104 -6.53 9.80 6.76
C LEU A 104 -6.47 8.40 6.12
N ARG A 105 -5.78 8.29 4.98
CA ARG A 105 -5.68 7.06 4.18
C ARG A 105 -4.26 6.53 4.06
N LYS A 106 -3.31 7.10 4.81
CA LYS A 106 -1.89 6.73 4.78
C LYS A 106 -1.34 6.64 3.35
N CYS A 107 -1.67 7.62 2.52
CA CYS A 107 -1.23 7.63 1.12
C CYS A 107 0.30 7.72 1.06
N LEU A 108 0.91 6.83 0.28
CA LEU A 108 2.33 6.87 -0.07
C LEU A 108 2.61 8.05 -1.00
N VAL A 109 1.71 8.26 -1.97
CA VAL A 109 1.73 9.41 -2.88
C VAL A 109 0.32 9.97 -2.96
N ALA A 110 0.17 11.29 -2.86
CA ALA A 110 -1.10 11.95 -3.08
C ALA A 110 -0.92 13.23 -3.89
N GLN A 111 -1.86 13.49 -4.79
CA GLN A 111 -1.97 14.77 -5.50
C GLN A 111 -3.40 15.29 -5.47
N ASN A 112 -3.61 16.58 -5.74
CA ASN A 112 -4.96 17.10 -5.89
C ASN A 112 -5.69 16.42 -7.07
N GLY A 113 -7.01 16.31 -6.97
CA GLY A 113 -7.85 15.65 -7.95
C GLY A 113 -8.61 16.61 -8.85
N GLY A 114 -9.92 16.41 -8.92
CA GLY A 114 -10.83 17.14 -9.77
C GLY A 114 -11.09 18.58 -9.33
N TYR A 115 -11.76 19.31 -10.21
CA TYR A 115 -12.13 20.71 -10.01
C TYR A 115 -13.21 20.89 -8.94
N PHE A 116 -13.31 22.11 -8.43
CA PHE A 116 -14.31 22.50 -7.45
C PHE A 116 -14.66 23.98 -7.55
N ASN A 117 -15.79 24.36 -6.98
CA ASN A 117 -16.16 25.76 -6.85
C ASN A 117 -15.35 26.41 -5.71
N MET A 118 -14.52 27.39 -6.04
CA MET A 118 -13.64 28.06 -5.06
C MET A 118 -14.39 28.88 -4.01
N GLU A 119 -15.62 29.33 -4.31
CA GLU A 119 -16.45 30.13 -3.40
C GLU A 119 -17.24 29.24 -2.45
N THR A 120 -17.88 28.18 -2.97
CA THR A 120 -18.77 27.32 -2.18
C THR A 120 -18.07 26.09 -1.61
N GLY A 121 -17.00 25.61 -2.23
CA GLY A 121 -16.37 24.32 -1.92
C GLY A 121 -17.05 23.10 -2.55
N GLU A 122 -18.05 23.31 -3.40
CA GLU A 122 -18.74 22.21 -4.10
C GLU A 122 -17.78 21.45 -5.03
N CYS A 123 -17.74 20.12 -4.90
CA CYS A 123 -17.03 19.24 -5.83
C CYS A 123 -17.69 19.33 -7.23
N LEU A 124 -16.89 19.28 -8.31
CA LEU A 124 -17.40 19.34 -9.68
C LEU A 124 -17.13 18.04 -10.45
N GLY A 125 -17.90 17.82 -11.52
CA GLY A 125 -17.86 16.59 -12.30
C GLY A 125 -18.44 15.35 -11.61
N ASN A 126 -18.15 14.19 -12.20
CA ASN A 126 -18.44 12.87 -11.65
C ASN A 126 -17.36 12.49 -10.63
N VAL A 127 -17.80 11.92 -9.50
CA VAL A 127 -16.90 11.43 -8.45
C VAL A 127 -17.40 10.08 -7.96
N VAL A 128 -16.55 9.06 -8.08
CA VAL A 128 -16.74 7.75 -7.44
C VAL A 128 -15.53 7.49 -6.56
N SER A 129 -15.77 7.21 -5.29
CA SER A 129 -14.74 6.96 -4.27
C SER A 129 -14.95 5.57 -3.67
N ASP A 130 -13.99 4.67 -3.89
CA ASP A 130 -14.03 3.29 -3.40
C ASP A 130 -15.36 2.55 -3.69
N GLY A 131 -15.88 2.71 -4.91
CA GLY A 131 -17.13 2.10 -5.38
C GLY A 131 -18.41 2.85 -4.99
N LYS A 132 -18.31 3.90 -4.17
CA LYS A 132 -19.46 4.76 -3.84
C LYS A 132 -19.56 5.91 -4.83
N LEU A 133 -20.70 6.04 -5.50
CA LEU A 133 -21.03 7.23 -6.28
C LEU A 133 -21.24 8.42 -5.32
N VAL A 134 -20.29 9.34 -5.31
CA VAL A 134 -20.29 10.54 -4.46
C VAL A 134 -21.03 11.68 -5.17
N ARG A 135 -20.78 11.85 -6.47
CA ARG A 135 -21.41 12.89 -7.28
C ARG A 135 -21.62 12.40 -8.70
N ASN A 136 -22.82 12.63 -9.23
CA ASN A 136 -23.17 12.46 -10.63
C ASN A 136 -23.31 13.85 -11.26
N SER A 137 -22.64 14.08 -12.38
CA SER A 137 -22.65 15.36 -13.09
C SER A 137 -23.89 15.55 -13.97
N GLY A 138 -24.72 14.52 -14.14
CA GLY A 138 -25.90 14.57 -15.03
C GLY A 138 -25.52 14.57 -16.51
N GLY A 139 -24.44 13.87 -16.87
CA GLY A 139 -23.98 13.76 -18.26
C GLY A 139 -23.18 14.97 -18.76
N LEU A 140 -22.61 15.77 -17.86
CA LEU A 140 -21.74 16.89 -18.20
C LEU A 140 -20.43 16.41 -18.85
N GLN A 141 -20.11 16.99 -20.00
CA GLN A 141 -19.06 16.50 -20.90
C GLN A 141 -17.70 17.15 -20.62
N ASN A 142 -17.02 16.66 -19.58
CA ASN A 142 -15.61 16.91 -19.35
C ASN A 142 -14.81 15.61 -19.40
N ALA A 143 -13.49 15.73 -19.60
CA ALA A 143 -12.59 14.59 -19.60
C ALA A 143 -12.66 13.82 -18.26
N GLN A 144 -12.78 12.49 -18.33
CA GLN A 144 -12.94 11.60 -17.19
C GLN A 144 -11.77 10.62 -17.12
N PHE A 145 -11.40 10.26 -15.90
CA PHE A 145 -10.57 9.10 -15.62
C PHE A 145 -11.27 8.24 -14.57
N GLY A 146 -11.37 6.94 -14.83
CA GLY A 146 -11.89 5.99 -13.86
C GLY A 146 -11.30 4.60 -13.98
N ILE A 147 -11.52 3.80 -12.94
CA ILE A 147 -11.17 2.38 -12.89
C ILE A 147 -12.45 1.61 -12.64
N ARG A 148 -12.75 0.61 -13.48
CA ARG A 148 -13.88 -0.29 -13.34
C ARG A 148 -13.55 -1.45 -12.39
N LYS A 149 -14.58 -2.17 -11.94
CA LYS A 149 -14.47 -3.27 -10.96
C LYS A 149 -13.54 -4.40 -11.41
N ASP A 150 -13.43 -4.64 -12.71
CA ASP A 150 -12.52 -5.62 -13.31
C ASP A 150 -11.06 -5.14 -13.44
N GLY A 151 -10.76 -3.88 -13.09
CA GLY A 151 -9.43 -3.28 -13.23
C GLY A 151 -9.21 -2.56 -14.56
N THR A 152 -10.22 -2.48 -15.42
CA THR A 152 -10.14 -1.69 -16.66
C THR A 152 -10.08 -0.20 -16.33
N MET A 153 -9.02 0.48 -16.80
CA MET A 153 -8.91 1.93 -16.75
C MET A 153 -9.65 2.54 -17.94
N VAL A 154 -10.36 3.65 -17.71
CA VAL A 154 -11.16 4.34 -18.71
C VAL A 154 -10.79 5.82 -18.74
N PHE A 155 -10.53 6.35 -19.93
CA PHE A 155 -10.18 7.75 -20.17
C PHE A 155 -11.07 8.35 -21.26
N GLY A 156 -11.55 9.58 -21.08
CA GLY A 156 -12.27 10.31 -22.12
C GLY A 156 -13.65 10.81 -21.69
N TYR A 157 -14.62 10.80 -22.60
CA TYR A 157 -15.96 11.35 -22.36
C TYR A 157 -16.99 10.25 -22.14
N LEU A 158 -17.71 10.34 -21.04
CA LEU A 158 -18.69 9.36 -20.59
C LEU A 158 -20.09 9.96 -20.62
N SER A 159 -21.07 9.17 -21.05
CA SER A 159 -22.47 9.46 -20.83
C SER A 159 -22.87 9.20 -19.37
N GLU A 160 -24.04 9.67 -18.95
CA GLU A 160 -24.57 9.33 -17.63
C GLU A 160 -24.84 7.82 -17.50
N GLU A 161 -25.28 7.18 -18.57
CA GLU A 161 -25.50 5.73 -18.61
C GLU A 161 -24.20 4.94 -18.40
N ASP A 162 -23.10 5.39 -19.01
CA ASP A 162 -21.78 4.77 -18.82
C ASP A 162 -21.33 4.83 -17.36
N VAL A 163 -21.58 5.96 -16.69
CA VAL A 163 -21.21 6.19 -15.28
C VAL A 163 -22.06 5.33 -14.34
N LEU A 164 -23.34 5.11 -14.69
CA LEU A 164 -24.31 4.37 -13.89
C LEU A 164 -24.37 2.87 -14.22
N ASP A 165 -23.47 2.38 -15.08
CA ASP A 165 -23.39 0.96 -15.44
C ASP A 165 -23.21 0.08 -14.19
N ARG A 166 -24.08 -0.93 -14.06
CA ARG A 166 -24.10 -1.88 -12.94
C ARG A 166 -23.40 -3.20 -13.25
N ALA A 167 -23.15 -3.52 -14.53
CA ALA A 167 -22.53 -4.77 -14.93
C ALA A 167 -21.04 -4.78 -14.56
N ASN A 168 -20.33 -3.70 -14.91
CA ASN A 168 -18.94 -3.49 -14.52
C ASN A 168 -18.76 -2.07 -13.99
N PRO A 169 -19.23 -1.79 -12.75
CA PRO A 169 -19.31 -0.43 -12.23
C PRO A 169 -17.93 0.18 -12.03
N PHE A 170 -17.86 1.51 -12.05
CA PHE A 170 -16.68 2.24 -11.61
C PHE A 170 -16.44 2.02 -10.11
N VAL A 171 -15.19 1.72 -9.76
CA VAL A 171 -14.71 1.72 -8.36
C VAL A 171 -14.00 3.02 -8.01
N GLN A 172 -13.42 3.70 -9.00
CA GLN A 172 -12.83 5.02 -8.87
C GLN A 172 -13.22 5.85 -10.09
N LEU A 173 -13.58 7.12 -9.92
CA LEU A 173 -13.90 8.03 -11.02
C LEU A 173 -13.67 9.48 -10.58
N VAL A 174 -13.03 10.25 -11.45
CA VAL A 174 -12.79 11.69 -11.25
C VAL A 174 -12.83 12.42 -12.59
N SER A 175 -13.45 13.61 -12.60
CA SER A 175 -13.45 14.49 -13.76
C SER A 175 -12.30 15.49 -13.73
N GLY A 176 -11.64 15.64 -14.86
CA GLY A 176 -10.72 16.72 -15.18
C GLY A 176 -11.35 17.73 -16.15
N VAL A 177 -10.50 18.49 -16.84
CA VAL A 177 -10.87 19.37 -17.96
C VAL A 177 -9.74 19.31 -18.97
N VAL A 178 -10.08 19.03 -20.24
CA VAL A 178 -9.18 18.71 -21.35
C VAL A 178 -8.61 17.28 -21.28
N TRP A 179 -8.88 16.50 -22.32
CA TRP A 179 -8.24 15.23 -22.62
C TRP A 179 -6.94 15.51 -23.39
N LEU A 180 -5.79 15.28 -22.74
CA LEU A 180 -4.48 15.65 -23.27
C LEU A 180 -4.01 14.71 -24.38
N LEU A 181 -4.09 13.40 -24.13
CA LEU A 181 -3.62 12.36 -25.04
C LEU A 181 -4.69 11.31 -25.23
N ARG A 182 -4.97 10.96 -26.49
CA ARG A 182 -5.83 9.85 -26.88
C ARG A 182 -5.04 8.91 -27.80
N ASP A 183 -4.89 7.66 -27.40
CA ASP A 183 -4.17 6.63 -28.15
C ASP A 183 -2.75 7.07 -28.58
N GLY A 184 -2.02 7.70 -27.66
CA GLY A 184 -0.65 8.20 -27.87
C GLY A 184 -0.56 9.52 -28.65
N GLU A 185 -1.68 10.11 -29.05
CA GLU A 185 -1.74 11.34 -29.85
C GLU A 185 -2.31 12.53 -29.09
N VAL A 186 -1.80 13.74 -29.38
CA VAL A 186 -2.25 14.99 -28.76
C VAL A 186 -3.70 15.26 -29.13
N TYR A 187 -4.57 15.43 -28.11
CA TYR A 187 -6.02 15.53 -28.28
C TYR A 187 -6.63 16.86 -27.79
N VAL A 188 -5.77 17.83 -27.43
CA VAL A 188 -6.17 19.14 -26.89
C VAL A 188 -7.11 19.91 -27.84
N SER A 189 -6.88 19.83 -29.15
CA SER A 189 -7.70 20.54 -30.15
C SER A 189 -9.14 20.02 -30.18
N GLN A 190 -9.31 18.72 -30.04
CA GLN A 190 -10.59 18.03 -30.05
C GLN A 190 -11.31 18.26 -28.72
N SER A 191 -10.58 18.23 -27.60
CA SER A 191 -11.13 18.62 -26.30
C SER A 191 -11.62 20.06 -26.25
N ARG A 192 -10.95 20.98 -26.96
CA ARG A 192 -11.44 22.34 -27.11
C ARG A 192 -12.84 22.39 -27.72
N VAL A 193 -13.14 21.55 -28.70
CA VAL A 193 -14.48 21.47 -29.31
C VAL A 193 -15.46 20.75 -28.37
N ALA A 194 -15.03 19.64 -27.77
CA ALA A 194 -15.88 18.80 -26.93
C ALA A 194 -16.21 19.40 -25.55
N GLU A 195 -15.39 20.32 -25.02
CA GLU A 195 -15.54 20.82 -23.64
C GLU A 195 -15.83 22.32 -23.58
N CYS A 196 -15.79 23.03 -24.71
CA CYS A 196 -16.21 24.43 -24.80
C CYS A 196 -17.73 24.52 -25.00
N GLY A 197 -18.38 25.43 -24.27
CA GLY A 197 -19.81 25.70 -24.48
C GLY A 197 -20.05 26.73 -25.59
N ASP A 198 -21.09 26.54 -26.41
CA ASP A 198 -21.47 27.46 -27.51
C ASP A 198 -21.79 28.89 -27.05
N THR A 199 -22.10 29.08 -25.76
CA THR A 199 -22.48 30.37 -25.17
C THR A 199 -21.35 31.04 -24.37
N GLN A 200 -20.18 30.39 -24.26
CA GLN A 200 -19.05 30.97 -23.54
C GLN A 200 -18.22 31.83 -24.50
N THR A 201 -17.69 32.96 -24.02
CA THR A 201 -16.65 33.67 -24.75
C THR A 201 -15.43 32.76 -24.84
N THR A 202 -15.14 32.26 -26.04
CA THR A 202 -14.03 31.33 -26.35
C THR A 202 -12.69 31.74 -25.72
N GLY A 203 -12.49 33.05 -25.48
CA GLY A 203 -11.30 33.61 -24.87
C GLY A 203 -10.93 33.07 -23.48
N THR A 204 -11.87 32.65 -22.61
CA THR A 204 -11.50 32.13 -21.27
C THR A 204 -10.96 30.71 -21.31
N PHE A 205 -11.62 29.82 -22.06
CA PHE A 205 -11.17 28.45 -22.24
C PHE A 205 -9.87 28.39 -23.05
N ASP A 206 -9.74 29.23 -24.08
CA ASP A 206 -8.51 29.36 -24.85
C ASP A 206 -7.35 29.90 -23.99
N LYS A 207 -7.62 30.89 -23.13
CA LYS A 207 -6.62 31.36 -22.16
C LYS A 207 -6.22 30.21 -21.24
N PHE A 208 -7.17 29.43 -20.72
CA PHE A 208 -6.88 28.29 -19.87
C PHE A 208 -5.99 27.24 -20.55
N ILE A 209 -6.20 26.94 -21.82
CA ILE A 209 -5.37 25.99 -22.59
C ILE A 209 -3.95 26.54 -22.79
N ASN A 210 -3.85 27.80 -23.23
CA ASN A 210 -2.60 28.37 -23.74
C ASN A 210 -1.72 29.01 -22.65
N VAL A 211 -2.27 29.37 -21.50
CA VAL A 211 -1.50 29.99 -20.41
C VAL A 211 -0.62 28.96 -19.71
N ILE A 212 0.64 29.32 -19.47
CA ILE A 212 1.53 28.54 -18.63
C ILE A 212 1.09 28.63 -17.17
N SER A 213 1.11 27.51 -16.45
CA SER A 213 0.85 27.46 -15.02
C SER A 213 1.37 26.14 -14.43
N ALA A 214 1.18 25.95 -13.13
CA ALA A 214 1.28 24.62 -12.53
C ALA A 214 0.14 23.74 -13.08
N ARG A 215 0.43 22.46 -13.35
CA ARG A 215 -0.51 21.50 -13.95
C ARG A 215 -0.42 20.16 -13.26
N THR A 216 -1.53 19.45 -13.18
CA THR A 216 -1.54 18.04 -12.79
C THR A 216 -2.31 17.23 -13.82
N ALA A 217 -1.93 15.97 -13.97
CA ALA A 217 -2.57 15.05 -14.90
C ALA A 217 -2.59 13.63 -14.33
N VAL A 218 -3.47 12.81 -14.90
CA VAL A 218 -3.51 11.37 -14.70
C VAL A 218 -3.62 10.69 -16.06
N GLY A 219 -2.83 9.64 -16.25
CA GLY A 219 -2.76 8.89 -17.49
C GLY A 219 -2.29 7.46 -17.27
N HIS A 220 -1.93 6.75 -18.34
CA HIS A 220 -1.32 5.43 -18.23
C HIS A 220 -0.27 5.20 -19.31
N ASP A 221 0.66 4.27 -19.02
CA ASP A 221 1.64 3.80 -20.00
C ASP A 221 1.15 2.55 -20.77
N SER A 222 1.96 2.08 -21.71
CA SER A 222 1.68 0.88 -22.51
C SER A 222 1.65 -0.43 -21.70
N GLN A 223 2.19 -0.43 -20.48
CA GLN A 223 2.19 -1.59 -19.58
C GLN A 223 0.95 -1.61 -18.66
N GLY A 224 0.05 -0.63 -18.80
CA GLY A 224 -1.14 -0.49 -17.96
C GLY A 224 -0.82 0.07 -16.56
N GLN A 225 0.37 0.60 -16.32
CA GLN A 225 0.65 1.32 -15.08
C GLN A 225 -0.07 2.67 -15.10
N LEU A 226 -0.74 3.00 -14.00
CA LEU A 226 -1.31 4.33 -13.84
C LEU A 226 -0.19 5.34 -13.60
N VAL A 227 -0.27 6.50 -14.23
CA VAL A 227 0.73 7.55 -14.15
C VAL A 227 0.11 8.83 -13.63
N LEU A 228 0.59 9.30 -12.47
CA LEU A 228 0.25 10.61 -11.93
C LEU A 228 1.37 11.59 -12.28
N VAL A 229 1.00 12.77 -12.79
CA VAL A 229 1.97 13.77 -13.23
C VAL A 229 1.68 15.10 -12.55
N HIS A 230 2.70 15.68 -11.96
CA HIS A 230 2.64 16.98 -11.31
C HIS A 230 3.74 17.88 -11.87
N VAL A 231 3.36 19.10 -12.23
CA VAL A 231 4.26 20.14 -12.73
C VAL A 231 4.09 21.40 -11.88
N ASP A 232 5.18 21.83 -11.24
CA ASP A 232 5.22 23.10 -10.54
C ASP A 232 5.18 24.28 -11.51
N GLY A 233 4.58 25.37 -11.07
CA GLY A 233 4.45 26.56 -11.90
C GLY A 233 3.71 27.68 -11.21
N GLN A 234 3.43 28.74 -11.95
CA GLN A 234 2.62 29.87 -11.51
C GLN A 234 2.00 30.48 -12.75
N THR A 235 0.68 30.71 -12.72
CA THR A 235 -0.07 31.22 -13.87
C THR A 235 0.60 32.45 -14.47
N GLU A 236 0.79 32.45 -15.78
CA GLU A 236 1.45 33.52 -16.57
C GLU A 236 2.96 33.71 -16.30
N SER A 237 3.59 32.87 -15.46
CA SER A 237 5.00 33.05 -15.07
C SER A 237 5.85 31.78 -15.23
N ARG A 238 5.42 30.64 -14.67
CA ARG A 238 6.20 29.39 -14.63
C ARG A 238 5.31 28.18 -14.90
N GLY A 239 5.92 27.06 -15.27
CA GLY A 239 5.24 25.81 -15.55
C GLY A 239 4.96 25.65 -17.05
N VAL A 240 3.87 24.98 -17.40
CA VAL A 240 3.56 24.59 -18.79
C VAL A 240 2.12 24.94 -19.16
N ASN A 241 1.88 25.15 -20.45
CA ASN A 241 0.53 25.15 -21.00
C ASN A 241 0.09 23.71 -21.35
N LEU A 242 -1.16 23.53 -21.81
CA LEU A 242 -1.69 22.17 -22.05
C LEU A 242 -1.11 21.50 -23.30
N TRP A 243 -0.68 22.27 -24.30
CA TRP A 243 -0.01 21.74 -25.50
C TRP A 243 1.35 21.15 -25.14
N GLU A 244 2.15 21.94 -24.43
CA GLU A 244 3.47 21.54 -23.92
C GLU A 244 3.37 20.34 -22.98
N MET A 245 2.36 20.32 -22.11
CA MET A 245 2.09 19.17 -21.25
C MET A 245 1.79 17.93 -22.09
N ALA A 246 0.88 18.01 -23.06
CA ALA A 246 0.51 16.87 -23.90
C ALA A 246 1.71 16.32 -24.68
N GLU A 247 2.50 17.18 -25.34
CA GLU A 247 3.71 16.76 -26.04
C GLU A 247 4.75 16.13 -25.09
N PHE A 248 4.93 16.72 -23.90
CA PHE A 248 5.84 16.17 -22.90
C PHE A 248 5.41 14.77 -22.45
N LEU A 249 4.13 14.57 -22.16
CA LEU A 249 3.57 13.26 -21.81
C LEU A 249 3.72 12.25 -22.95
N LYS A 250 3.45 12.66 -24.20
CA LYS A 250 3.61 11.81 -25.39
C LYS A 250 5.05 11.32 -25.52
N ASN A 251 6.02 12.22 -25.34
CA ASN A 251 7.45 11.89 -25.39
C ASN A 251 7.91 10.96 -24.25
N GLN A 252 7.16 10.89 -23.14
CA GLN A 252 7.41 9.94 -22.06
C GLN A 252 6.69 8.58 -22.26
N GLY A 253 6.01 8.37 -23.40
CA GLY A 253 5.33 7.12 -23.73
C GLY A 253 3.98 6.92 -23.02
N ILE A 254 3.34 8.01 -22.60
CA ILE A 254 1.98 7.98 -22.04
C ILE A 254 0.98 7.85 -23.20
N ILE A 255 0.00 6.95 -23.04
CA ILE A 255 -0.95 6.60 -24.11
C ILE A 255 -2.22 7.44 -24.00
N ASN A 256 -2.92 7.38 -22.87
CA ASN A 256 -4.05 8.24 -22.58
C ASN A 256 -3.77 9.08 -21.32
N ALA A 257 -4.17 10.35 -21.32
CA ALA A 257 -4.03 11.22 -20.16
C ALA A 257 -5.05 12.36 -20.17
N ILE A 258 -5.60 12.70 -19.00
CA ILE A 258 -6.46 13.88 -18.82
C ILE A 258 -5.79 14.91 -17.91
N ASN A 259 -6.10 16.19 -18.12
CA ASN A 259 -5.66 17.27 -17.24
C ASN A 259 -6.62 17.41 -16.05
N LEU A 260 -6.05 17.54 -14.85
CA LEU A 260 -6.76 17.75 -13.58
C LEU A 260 -6.59 19.20 -13.10
N ASP A 261 -7.02 19.51 -11.87
CA ASP A 261 -6.94 20.87 -11.36
C ASP A 261 -5.47 21.34 -11.19
N GLY A 262 -5.22 22.62 -11.45
CA GLY A 262 -3.88 23.20 -11.59
C GLY A 262 -3.70 24.51 -10.83
N GLY A 263 -2.70 25.29 -11.25
CA GLY A 263 -2.41 26.59 -10.65
C GLY A 263 -2.10 26.51 -9.15
N GLY A 264 -2.91 27.16 -8.32
CA GLY A 264 -2.76 27.14 -6.85
C GLY A 264 -3.10 25.79 -6.22
N SER A 265 -3.90 24.98 -6.91
CA SER A 265 -4.35 23.66 -6.41
C SER A 265 -3.31 22.57 -6.62
N ALA A 266 -2.41 22.74 -7.60
CA ALA A 266 -1.37 21.77 -7.95
C ALA A 266 -0.49 21.46 -6.72
N THR A 267 -0.62 20.25 -6.19
CA THR A 267 0.03 19.84 -4.94
C THR A 267 0.44 18.37 -5.04
N LEU A 268 1.68 18.06 -4.66
CA LEU A 268 2.17 16.70 -4.49
C LEU A 268 2.58 16.47 -3.03
N VAL A 269 2.12 15.36 -2.47
CA VAL A 269 2.46 14.89 -1.12
C VAL A 269 3.08 13.51 -1.22
N LEU A 270 4.25 13.33 -0.63
CA LEU A 270 4.95 12.05 -0.53
C LEU A 270 5.03 11.65 0.94
N ASN A 271 4.55 10.45 1.26
CA ASN A 271 4.52 9.89 2.62
C ASN A 271 3.95 10.87 3.68
N GLY A 272 2.89 11.61 3.31
CA GLY A 272 2.22 12.56 4.22
C GLY A 272 2.91 13.91 4.41
N THR A 273 3.95 14.20 3.63
CA THR A 273 4.68 15.48 3.61
C THR A 273 4.61 16.15 2.23
N LEU A 274 4.42 17.47 2.20
CA LEU A 274 4.47 18.26 0.96
C LEU A 274 5.82 18.09 0.24
N ALA A 275 5.77 17.76 -1.05
CA ALA A 275 6.94 17.49 -1.89
C ALA A 275 6.96 18.31 -3.20
N SER A 276 6.10 19.33 -3.30
CA SER A 276 6.02 20.27 -4.42
C SER A 276 6.21 21.71 -3.95
N TYR A 277 6.27 22.66 -4.89
CA TYR A 277 6.27 24.09 -4.60
C TYR A 277 4.94 24.75 -5.01
N PRO A 278 3.95 24.86 -4.09
CA PRO A 278 2.68 25.51 -4.37
C PRO A 278 2.85 26.94 -4.90
N SER A 279 1.89 27.38 -5.71
CA SER A 279 1.93 28.72 -6.32
C SER A 279 1.21 29.78 -5.50
N GLU A 280 0.38 29.39 -4.52
CA GLU A 280 -0.40 30.30 -3.70
C GLU A 280 0.45 30.89 -2.56
N HIS A 281 0.23 32.17 -2.25
CA HIS A 281 0.88 32.85 -1.14
C HIS A 281 0.20 32.48 0.19
N CYS A 282 0.98 32.39 1.26
CA CYS A 282 0.41 32.19 2.59
C CYS A 282 -0.38 33.42 3.04
N SER A 283 -1.51 33.22 3.73
CA SER A 283 -2.36 34.32 4.20
C SER A 283 -1.71 35.21 5.26
N PHE A 284 -0.77 34.64 6.03
CA PHE A 284 -0.04 35.34 7.09
C PHE A 284 1.22 36.04 6.59
N ASP A 285 1.76 35.65 5.43
CA ASP A 285 2.98 36.24 4.86
C ASP A 285 3.06 35.99 3.34
N SER A 286 3.12 37.08 2.59
CA SER A 286 3.23 37.07 1.12
C SER A 286 4.58 36.54 0.60
N MET A 287 5.62 36.44 1.43
CA MET A 287 6.90 35.88 1.02
C MET A 287 6.83 34.35 0.83
N TRP A 288 6.08 33.67 1.70
CA TRP A 288 5.99 32.22 1.72
C TRP A 288 4.88 31.68 0.82
N ARG A 289 5.06 30.44 0.35
CA ARG A 289 4.08 29.72 -0.46
C ARG A 289 3.40 28.64 0.37
N CYS A 290 2.09 28.52 0.25
CA CYS A 290 1.28 27.58 1.01
C CYS A 290 0.44 26.69 0.08
N PRO A 291 0.23 25.41 0.44
CA PRO A 291 -0.69 24.55 -0.29
C PRO A 291 -2.13 25.01 -0.11
N ARG A 292 -2.94 24.83 -1.15
CA ARG A 292 -4.35 25.18 -1.14
C ARG A 292 -5.21 24.10 -0.48
N SER A 293 -6.26 24.51 0.21
CA SER A 293 -7.38 23.61 0.53
C SER A 293 -8.19 23.31 -0.73
N VAL A 294 -8.08 22.08 -1.21
CA VAL A 294 -8.69 21.54 -2.43
C VAL A 294 -9.92 20.68 -2.11
N SER A 295 -10.52 20.10 -3.15
CA SER A 295 -11.66 19.20 -3.06
C SER A 295 -11.17 17.73 -3.06
N THR A 296 -11.35 17.00 -4.15
CA THR A 296 -10.96 15.59 -4.23
C THR A 296 -9.44 15.43 -4.29
N VAL A 297 -8.95 14.29 -3.82
CA VAL A 297 -7.53 13.92 -3.77
C VAL A 297 -7.33 12.57 -4.43
N LEU A 298 -6.30 12.45 -5.26
CA LEU A 298 -5.87 11.18 -5.82
C LEU A 298 -4.82 10.57 -4.88
N CYS A 299 -5.12 9.41 -4.33
CA CYS A 299 -4.30 8.73 -3.33
C CYS A 299 -3.79 7.40 -3.87
N VAL A 300 -2.47 7.20 -3.74
CA VAL A 300 -1.82 5.92 -3.93
C VAL A 300 -1.42 5.38 -2.56
N GLN A 301 -1.88 4.18 -2.25
CA GLN A 301 -1.72 3.53 -0.95
C GLN A 301 -1.39 2.06 -1.13
N GLU A 302 -0.92 1.42 -0.06
CA GLU A 302 -0.77 -0.04 -0.06
C GLU A 302 -2.12 -0.74 -0.26
N PRO A 303 -2.13 -1.93 -0.90
CA PRO A 303 -3.35 -2.70 -1.09
C PRO A 303 -4.05 -2.96 0.24
N ARG A 304 -5.35 -2.68 0.29
CA ARG A 304 -6.17 -3.04 1.45
C ARG A 304 -6.21 -4.55 1.62
N CYS A 305 -6.18 -4.99 2.88
CA CYS A 305 -6.43 -6.37 3.22
C CYS A 305 -7.89 -6.73 3.00
N GLU A 306 -8.09 -7.88 2.39
CA GLU A 306 -9.38 -8.55 2.30
C GLU A 306 -9.25 -9.93 2.97
N PRO A 307 -9.97 -10.19 4.07
CA PRO A 307 -10.89 -9.29 4.79
C PRO A 307 -10.21 -8.12 5.52
N ALA A 308 -10.98 -7.06 5.82
CA ALA A 308 -10.44 -5.81 6.35
C ALA A 308 -9.81 -5.97 7.75
N ASP A 309 -8.72 -5.24 7.98
CA ASP A 309 -8.04 -5.10 9.29
C ASP A 309 -7.52 -6.39 9.92
N CYS A 310 -7.55 -7.52 9.21
CA CYS A 310 -7.10 -8.82 9.72
C CYS A 310 -7.66 -9.15 11.10
N SER A 311 -8.92 -8.72 11.34
CA SER A 311 -9.63 -8.82 12.62
C SER A 311 -8.87 -8.24 13.83
N GLY A 312 -7.87 -7.38 13.61
CA GLY A 312 -6.97 -6.88 14.66
C GLY A 312 -5.92 -7.89 15.13
N HIS A 313 -5.85 -9.07 14.50
CA HIS A 313 -5.02 -10.20 14.90
C HIS A 313 -3.94 -10.55 13.86
N GLY A 314 -3.50 -9.57 13.07
CA GLY A 314 -2.47 -9.79 12.07
C GLY A 314 -1.98 -8.50 11.40
N ASP A 315 -0.90 -8.66 10.63
CA ASP A 315 -0.38 -7.59 9.77
C ASP A 315 -0.97 -7.70 8.37
N CYS A 316 -1.30 -6.55 7.77
CA CYS A 316 -1.66 -6.50 6.37
C CYS A 316 -0.41 -6.45 5.49
N VAL A 317 -0.17 -7.48 4.69
CA VAL A 317 0.99 -7.55 3.79
C VAL A 317 0.51 -7.79 2.36
N ALA A 318 0.72 -6.81 1.48
CA ALA A 318 0.32 -6.86 0.07
C ALA A 318 -1.17 -7.22 -0.14
N GLY A 319 -2.05 -6.75 0.75
CA GLY A 319 -3.49 -7.00 0.68
C GLY A 319 -3.95 -8.37 1.20
N ARG A 320 -3.04 -9.15 1.81
CA ARG A 320 -3.37 -10.39 2.52
C ARG A 320 -3.00 -10.29 4.00
N CYS A 321 -3.84 -10.88 4.84
CA CYS A 321 -3.57 -10.97 6.26
C CYS A 321 -2.50 -12.00 6.58
N ARG A 322 -1.47 -11.56 7.30
CA ARG A 322 -0.50 -12.41 7.96
C ARG A 322 -0.80 -12.39 9.45
N CYS A 323 -1.41 -13.45 9.95
CA CYS A 323 -1.86 -13.52 11.33
C CYS A 323 -0.70 -13.44 12.32
N ALA A 324 -0.96 -12.77 13.45
CA ALA A 324 -0.01 -12.57 14.51
C ALA A 324 -0.02 -13.79 15.45
N GLY A 325 1.17 -14.32 15.74
CA GLY A 325 1.33 -15.52 16.56
C GLY A 325 0.80 -16.79 15.90
N ASP A 326 0.79 -17.88 16.66
CA ASP A 326 0.42 -19.22 16.16
C ASP A 326 -1.05 -19.58 16.42
N VAL A 327 -1.78 -18.75 17.18
CA VAL A 327 -3.15 -19.03 17.64
C VAL A 327 -4.23 -18.44 16.74
N TRP A 328 -3.89 -17.53 15.81
CA TRP A 328 -4.86 -16.92 14.89
C TRP A 328 -4.69 -17.49 13.50
N ARG A 329 -5.78 -18.01 12.93
CA ARG A 329 -5.84 -18.60 11.58
C ARG A 329 -7.01 -18.04 10.80
N GLY A 330 -7.14 -18.51 9.56
CA GLY A 330 -8.15 -18.06 8.61
C GLY A 330 -7.68 -16.89 7.75
N PRO A 331 -8.40 -16.59 6.66
CA PRO A 331 -8.05 -15.51 5.75
C PRO A 331 -8.16 -14.12 6.40
N ALA A 332 -8.95 -13.98 7.47
CA ALA A 332 -9.14 -12.74 8.21
C ALA A 332 -8.45 -12.73 9.59
N CYS A 333 -7.70 -13.78 9.95
CA CYS A 333 -7.19 -13.96 11.32
C CYS A 333 -8.29 -13.93 12.40
N ASP A 334 -9.48 -14.42 12.06
CA ASP A 334 -10.69 -14.47 12.90
C ASP A 334 -10.91 -15.84 13.54
N ILE A 335 -10.13 -16.85 13.16
CA ILE A 335 -10.26 -18.21 13.69
C ILE A 335 -9.22 -18.39 14.77
N LEU A 336 -9.67 -18.45 16.03
CA LEU A 336 -8.82 -18.83 17.14
C LEU A 336 -8.57 -20.34 17.11
N ASP A 337 -7.30 -20.73 17.09
CA ASP A 337 -6.87 -22.09 16.83
C ASP A 337 -5.58 -22.42 17.58
N CYS A 338 -5.72 -23.09 18.72
CA CYS A 338 -4.60 -23.50 19.55
C CYS A 338 -3.87 -24.76 19.03
N GLY A 339 -4.00 -25.09 17.73
CA GLY A 339 -3.32 -26.21 17.10
C GLY A 339 -4.09 -27.54 17.17
N PRO A 340 -3.48 -28.65 16.71
CA PRO A 340 -4.18 -29.92 16.50
C PRO A 340 -4.72 -30.56 17.78
N SER A 341 -4.08 -30.31 18.93
CA SER A 341 -4.52 -30.84 20.22
C SER A 341 -5.73 -30.10 20.78
N ASN A 342 -6.03 -28.87 20.30
CA ASN A 342 -7.06 -27.98 20.85
C ASN A 342 -7.13 -28.00 22.38
N CYS A 343 -6.00 -27.72 23.02
CA CYS A 343 -5.81 -27.77 24.48
C CYS A 343 -6.08 -29.15 25.11
N SER A 344 -5.83 -30.23 24.36
CA SER A 344 -5.99 -31.64 24.75
C SER A 344 -7.36 -31.99 25.33
N LEU A 345 -8.39 -31.19 25.03
CA LEU A 345 -9.72 -31.24 25.67
C LEU A 345 -9.69 -31.09 27.20
N ARG A 346 -8.65 -30.44 27.73
CA ARG A 346 -8.39 -30.22 29.17
C ARG A 346 -8.09 -28.76 29.45
N GLY A 347 -8.61 -27.88 28.61
CA GLY A 347 -8.40 -26.45 28.67
C GLY A 347 -9.26 -25.72 27.67
N VAL A 348 -9.28 -24.39 27.82
CA VAL A 348 -9.99 -23.49 26.92
C VAL A 348 -8.96 -22.74 26.07
N CYS A 349 -9.15 -22.74 24.76
CA CYS A 349 -8.32 -21.95 23.85
C CYS A 349 -8.66 -20.46 24.00
N THR A 350 -7.65 -19.64 24.30
CA THR A 350 -7.76 -18.19 24.49
C THR A 350 -6.75 -17.46 23.61
N GLU A 351 -6.84 -16.14 23.50
CA GLU A 351 -5.89 -15.31 22.74
C GLU A 351 -4.44 -15.43 23.26
N ALA A 352 -4.26 -15.86 24.52
CA ALA A 352 -2.95 -16.10 25.14
C ALA A 352 -2.47 -17.56 25.01
N GLY A 353 -3.19 -18.40 24.26
CA GLY A 353 -2.98 -19.85 24.16
C GLY A 353 -3.94 -20.65 25.05
N CYS A 354 -3.57 -21.89 25.35
CA CYS A 354 -4.41 -22.78 26.15
C CYS A 354 -4.42 -22.42 27.63
N LEU A 355 -5.61 -22.14 28.16
CA LEU A 355 -5.85 -22.05 29.60
C LEU A 355 -6.25 -23.42 30.12
N CYS A 356 -5.33 -24.10 30.80
CA CYS A 356 -5.55 -25.46 31.27
C CYS A 356 -6.47 -25.51 32.49
N GLU A 357 -7.34 -26.52 32.50
CA GLU A 357 -8.18 -26.89 33.63
C GLU A 357 -7.33 -27.31 34.84
N ALA A 358 -7.97 -27.44 35.99
CA ALA A 358 -7.29 -27.84 37.21
C ALA A 358 -6.64 -29.23 37.07
N GLY A 359 -5.39 -29.37 37.49
CA GLY A 359 -4.63 -30.61 37.38
C GLY A 359 -3.80 -30.75 36.10
N TRP A 360 -3.90 -29.81 35.16
CA TRP A 360 -3.20 -29.85 33.87
C TRP A 360 -2.38 -28.58 33.60
N THR A 361 -1.29 -28.74 32.85
CA THR A 361 -0.36 -27.69 32.42
C THR A 361 0.30 -28.05 31.10
N GLY A 362 1.26 -27.23 30.67
CA GLY A 362 1.90 -27.32 29.35
C GLY A 362 1.21 -26.41 28.33
N SER A 363 1.83 -26.23 27.16
CA SER A 363 1.33 -25.34 26.11
C SER A 363 0.00 -25.79 25.49
N ASP A 364 -0.32 -27.08 25.59
CA ASP A 364 -1.55 -27.68 25.05
C ASP A 364 -2.32 -28.51 26.10
N CYS A 365 -2.05 -28.30 27.39
CA CYS A 365 -2.70 -29.00 28.51
C CYS A 365 -2.57 -30.53 28.49
N SER A 366 -1.50 -31.06 27.86
CA SER A 366 -1.20 -32.49 27.82
C SER A 366 -0.45 -32.99 29.06
N GLU A 367 0.12 -32.10 29.86
CA GLU A 367 0.93 -32.45 31.03
C GLU A 367 0.11 -32.36 32.32
N GLU A 368 0.24 -33.35 33.20
CA GLU A 368 -0.33 -33.27 34.55
C GLU A 368 0.47 -32.32 35.44
N CYS A 369 -0.18 -31.76 36.47
CA CYS A 369 0.54 -30.91 37.42
C CYS A 369 1.76 -31.60 38.05
N PRO A 370 2.92 -30.93 38.08
CA PRO A 370 4.08 -31.43 38.79
C PRO A 370 3.77 -31.57 40.28
N MET A 371 4.43 -32.54 40.93
CA MET A 371 4.23 -32.77 42.36
C MET A 371 4.50 -31.48 43.16
N GLY A 372 3.59 -31.16 44.09
CA GLY A 372 3.65 -29.93 44.88
C GLY A 372 2.88 -28.75 44.28
N TRP A 373 2.24 -28.91 43.12
CA TRP A 373 1.40 -27.89 42.50
C TRP A 373 0.00 -28.42 42.17
N TYR A 374 -1.00 -27.54 42.20
CA TYR A 374 -2.39 -27.86 41.89
C TYR A 374 -3.13 -26.67 41.26
N GLY A 375 -4.40 -26.90 40.89
CA GLY A 375 -5.30 -25.87 40.39
C GLY A 375 -5.12 -25.61 38.88
N PRO A 376 -5.86 -24.64 38.32
CA PRO A 376 -5.82 -24.32 36.90
C PRO A 376 -4.42 -23.92 36.44
N SER A 377 -3.93 -24.54 35.37
CA SER A 377 -2.56 -24.33 34.87
C SER A 377 -1.45 -24.56 35.93
N CYS A 378 -1.77 -25.29 37.01
CA CYS A 378 -0.87 -25.61 38.13
C CYS A 378 -0.21 -24.38 38.78
N ARG A 379 -0.96 -23.27 38.91
CA ARG A 379 -0.43 -22.01 39.44
C ARG A 379 -0.38 -21.95 40.98
N GLU A 380 -0.99 -22.91 41.66
CA GLU A 380 -1.06 -22.95 43.14
C GLU A 380 -0.11 -23.99 43.72
N ARG A 381 0.52 -23.69 44.86
CA ARG A 381 1.41 -24.62 45.57
C ARG A 381 0.65 -25.38 46.65
N CYS A 382 0.87 -26.69 46.74
CA CYS A 382 0.32 -27.52 47.80
C CYS A 382 0.73 -26.97 49.18
N ALA A 383 -0.24 -26.86 50.10
CA ALA A 383 -0.02 -26.45 51.49
C ALA A 383 0.09 -27.65 52.46
N CYS A 384 0.35 -28.85 51.94
CA CYS A 384 0.47 -30.08 52.73
C CYS A 384 1.86 -30.22 53.35
N ASP A 385 2.02 -31.19 54.26
CA ASP A 385 3.33 -31.56 54.78
C ASP A 385 4.33 -31.85 53.65
N PRO A 386 5.62 -31.48 53.78
CA PRO A 386 6.64 -31.65 52.73
C PRO A 386 6.80 -33.09 52.21
N SER A 387 6.35 -34.07 52.98
CA SER A 387 6.37 -35.49 52.65
C SER A 387 5.15 -35.99 51.89
N CYS A 388 4.14 -35.15 51.63
CA CYS A 388 2.84 -35.53 51.09
C CYS A 388 2.49 -34.73 49.82
N PRO A 389 2.27 -35.38 48.66
CA PRO A 389 1.69 -34.70 47.50
C PRO A 389 0.22 -34.36 47.77
N CYS A 390 -0.25 -33.22 47.28
CA CYS A 390 -1.67 -32.86 47.28
C CYS A 390 -2.36 -33.32 45.99
N ASP A 391 -3.69 -33.37 46.03
CA ASP A 391 -4.50 -33.61 44.84
C ASP A 391 -4.25 -32.52 43.79
N ARG A 392 -3.94 -32.92 42.55
CA ARG A 392 -3.53 -32.00 41.49
C ARG A 392 -4.65 -31.08 41.04
N GLN A 393 -5.91 -31.47 41.20
CA GLN A 393 -7.06 -30.65 40.81
C GLN A 393 -7.48 -29.74 41.96
N THR A 394 -7.64 -30.28 43.16
CA THR A 394 -8.29 -29.57 44.27
C THR A 394 -7.32 -29.05 45.35
N GLY A 395 -6.06 -29.46 45.33
CA GLY A 395 -5.09 -29.12 46.37
C GLY A 395 -5.29 -29.86 47.70
N SER A 396 -6.17 -30.87 47.73
CA SER A 396 -6.50 -31.60 48.97
C SER A 396 -5.32 -32.46 49.42
N CYS A 397 -4.98 -32.40 50.71
CA CYS A 397 -3.93 -33.24 51.30
C CYS A 397 -4.40 -34.67 51.62
N ASN A 398 -5.70 -34.96 51.45
CA ASN A 398 -6.30 -36.26 51.77
C ASN A 398 -6.31 -37.18 50.54
N VAL A 399 -5.18 -37.31 49.84
CA VAL A 399 -5.05 -38.17 48.66
C VAL A 399 -4.62 -39.56 49.10
N THR A 400 -5.50 -40.54 48.93
CA THR A 400 -5.16 -41.96 49.04
C THR A 400 -4.74 -42.45 47.66
N LEU A 401 -3.44 -42.35 47.34
CA LEU A 401 -2.92 -42.97 46.11
C LEU A 401 -3.24 -44.48 46.13
N PRO A 402 -3.75 -45.07 45.03
CA PRO A 402 -4.02 -46.50 44.99
C PRO A 402 -2.69 -47.25 45.09
N GLY A 403 -2.41 -47.86 46.25
CA GLY A 403 -1.22 -48.68 46.48
C GLY A 403 -0.30 -48.24 47.62
N THR A 404 -0.51 -47.07 48.24
CA THR A 404 0.29 -46.63 49.40
C THR A 404 -0.60 -46.16 50.54
N ARG A 405 -0.68 -46.95 51.62
CA ARG A 405 -1.18 -46.46 52.92
C ARG A 405 -0.14 -45.52 53.52
N GLY A 406 -0.28 -44.22 53.24
CA GLY A 406 0.50 -43.16 53.86
C GLY A 406 1.49 -42.47 52.91
N CYS A 407 1.74 -41.18 53.21
CA CYS A 407 2.68 -40.33 52.51
C CYS A 407 4.03 -41.02 52.32
N LEU A 408 4.65 -40.77 51.16
CA LEU A 408 5.94 -41.33 50.76
C LEU A 408 7.00 -41.07 51.84
N ARG A 409 7.17 -42.01 52.78
CA ARG A 409 8.40 -42.12 53.56
C ARG A 409 9.49 -42.39 52.54
N GLY A 410 10.33 -41.37 52.35
CA GLY A 410 11.24 -41.25 51.23
C GLY A 410 11.86 -42.56 50.79
N PHE A 411 11.52 -43.00 49.58
CA PHE A 411 12.44 -43.78 48.76
C PHE A 411 13.50 -42.83 48.22
N LEU A 412 14.32 -42.27 49.11
CA LEU A 412 15.69 -41.95 48.75
C LEU A 412 16.37 -43.30 48.54
N LEU A 413 16.38 -43.79 47.29
CA LEU A 413 17.33 -44.81 46.85
C LEU A 413 18.73 -44.21 46.97
N SER A 414 19.25 -44.20 48.20
CA SER A 414 20.61 -43.80 48.54
C SER A 414 21.33 -45.01 49.10
N ASP A 415 21.44 -46.05 48.27
CA ASP A 415 22.36 -47.13 48.56
C ASP A 415 23.77 -46.67 48.14
N ARG A 416 24.60 -46.31 49.12
CA ARG A 416 25.96 -45.75 48.96
C ARG A 416 26.86 -46.59 48.05
N LYS A 417 26.51 -47.86 47.80
CA LYS A 417 27.21 -48.77 46.89
C LYS A 417 26.95 -48.50 45.41
N THR A 418 25.78 -47.97 45.01
CA THR A 418 25.48 -47.69 43.59
C THR A 418 26.17 -46.41 43.11
N TRP A 419 26.30 -45.40 43.97
CA TRP A 419 27.03 -44.16 43.66
C TRP A 419 28.52 -44.38 43.41
N LEU A 420 29.17 -45.27 44.17
CA LEU A 420 30.57 -45.65 43.88
C LEU A 420 30.67 -46.38 42.55
N SER A 421 29.77 -47.31 42.24
CA SER A 421 29.81 -48.02 40.95
C SER A 421 29.57 -47.08 39.75
N LEU A 422 28.63 -46.15 39.86
CA LEU A 422 28.33 -45.18 38.79
C LEU A 422 29.47 -44.19 38.57
N THR A 423 30.13 -43.72 39.64
CA THR A 423 31.28 -42.81 39.50
C THR A 423 32.49 -43.51 38.90
N TRP A 424 32.75 -44.77 39.24
CA TRP A 424 33.80 -45.57 38.59
C TRP A 424 33.52 -45.84 37.11
N VAL A 425 32.26 -46.13 36.74
CA VAL A 425 31.88 -46.32 35.33
C VAL A 425 32.00 -45.03 34.53
N LEU A 426 31.55 -43.90 35.08
CA LEU A 426 31.69 -42.59 34.43
C LEU A 426 33.16 -42.16 34.30
N ALA A 427 33.98 -42.41 35.33
CA ALA A 427 35.42 -42.14 35.26
C ALA A 427 36.10 -42.99 34.19
N LEU A 428 35.75 -44.28 34.07
CA LEU A 428 36.27 -45.17 33.03
C LEU A 428 35.86 -44.69 31.62
N LEU A 429 34.60 -44.28 31.43
CA LEU A 429 34.11 -43.77 30.15
C LEU A 429 34.78 -42.45 29.75
N LEU A 430 35.03 -41.56 30.70
CA LEU A 430 35.77 -40.32 30.47
C LEU A 430 37.23 -40.59 30.07
N VAL A 431 37.89 -41.54 30.72
CA VAL A 431 39.26 -41.96 30.35
C VAL A 431 39.28 -42.56 28.95
N LEU A 432 38.35 -43.46 28.62
CA LEU A 432 38.25 -44.05 27.27
C LEU A 432 37.98 -43.00 26.18
N SER A 433 37.12 -42.02 26.45
CA SER A 433 36.86 -40.88 25.55
C SER A 433 38.11 -40.02 25.35
N ALA A 434 38.85 -39.73 26.43
CA ALA A 434 40.09 -38.96 26.35
C ALA A 434 41.17 -39.70 25.53
N VAL A 435 41.34 -41.02 25.74
CA VAL A 435 42.29 -41.83 24.95
C VAL A 435 41.87 -41.88 23.48
N GLY A 436 40.58 -42.03 23.18
CA GLY A 436 40.05 -41.98 21.81
C GLY A 436 40.33 -40.66 21.11
N ASN A 437 40.11 -39.53 21.80
CA ASN A 437 40.38 -38.19 21.27
C ASN A 437 41.89 -37.93 21.04
N VAL A 438 42.76 -38.44 21.92
CA VAL A 438 44.23 -38.36 21.72
C VAL A 438 44.67 -39.22 20.53
N GLY A 439 44.08 -40.40 20.33
CA GLY A 439 44.35 -41.25 19.17
C GLY A 439 43.95 -40.60 17.84
N LEU A 440 42.80 -39.94 17.79
CA LEU A 440 42.34 -39.16 16.62
C LEU A 440 43.27 -37.98 16.32
N LEU A 441 43.73 -37.27 17.34
CA LEU A 441 44.68 -36.15 17.20
C LEU A 441 46.05 -36.60 16.69
N LEU A 442 46.57 -37.75 17.15
CA LEU A 442 47.84 -38.30 16.66
C LEU A 442 47.72 -38.80 15.21
N LYS A 443 46.58 -39.40 14.83
CA LYS A 443 46.32 -39.82 13.44
C LYS A 443 46.21 -38.62 12.48
N ALA A 444 45.50 -37.56 12.89
CA ALA A 444 45.39 -36.32 12.12
C ALA A 444 46.75 -35.59 11.94
N ARG A 445 47.68 -35.79 12.88
CA ARG A 445 49.04 -35.22 12.79
C ARG A 445 49.94 -36.02 11.83
N SER A 446 49.73 -37.34 11.72
CA SER A 446 50.42 -38.20 10.75
C SER A 446 49.99 -37.92 9.31
N GLU A 447 48.70 -37.64 9.07
CA GLU A 447 48.18 -37.38 7.71
C GLU A 447 48.62 -36.00 7.18
N ARG A 448 48.76 -34.98 8.04
CA ARG A 448 49.24 -33.63 7.61
C ARG A 448 50.72 -33.57 7.23
N GLN A 449 51.54 -34.54 7.62
CA GLN A 449 52.98 -34.50 7.34
C GLN A 449 53.31 -35.03 5.93
N GLN A 450 52.33 -35.57 5.20
CA GLN A 450 52.51 -36.19 3.88
C GLN A 450 52.08 -35.31 2.68
N GLU A 451 51.42 -34.17 2.91
CA GLU A 451 50.92 -33.26 1.85
C GLU A 451 51.74 -31.94 1.67
N SER A 452 52.86 -31.77 2.39
CA SER A 452 53.67 -30.54 2.37
C SER A 452 54.95 -30.67 1.51
N GLY A 453 54.84 -31.14 0.28
CA GLY A 453 55.96 -31.22 -0.67
C GLY A 453 55.56 -30.74 -2.07
N GLU A 454 56.15 -29.62 -2.49
CA GLU A 454 56.16 -29.04 -3.84
C GLU A 454 54.90 -28.28 -4.32
N TYR A 455 54.99 -26.94 -4.27
CA TYR A 455 54.32 -26.07 -5.26
C TYR A 455 55.34 -25.12 -5.88
N LEU A 456 55.52 -25.25 -7.20
CA LEU A 456 56.38 -24.46 -8.07
C LEU A 456 55.63 -23.20 -8.55
N TYR A 457 56.27 -22.03 -8.45
CA TYR A 457 55.70 -20.74 -8.85
C TYR A 457 55.77 -20.51 -10.37
N HIS A 458 54.67 -20.04 -10.98
CA HIS A 458 54.69 -19.35 -12.28
C HIS A 458 54.06 -17.95 -12.16
N PRO A 459 54.74 -16.87 -12.62
CA PRO A 459 54.19 -15.53 -12.59
C PRO A 459 53.47 -15.20 -13.90
N LEU A 460 52.26 -14.63 -13.82
CA LEU A 460 51.57 -14.05 -14.96
C LEU A 460 51.84 -12.54 -15.02
N ARG A 461 52.50 -12.16 -16.12
CA ARG A 461 52.77 -10.80 -16.58
C ARG A 461 51.61 -10.34 -17.47
N GLU A 462 51.34 -9.03 -17.42
CA GLU A 462 50.43 -8.27 -18.29
C GLU A 462 50.56 -8.62 -19.78
N MET A 463 49.50 -8.42 -20.58
CA MET A 463 49.55 -7.61 -21.81
C MET A 463 48.19 -7.41 -22.51
N ASN A 464 48.09 -6.26 -23.15
CA ASN A 464 47.03 -5.68 -23.97
C ASN A 464 46.48 -6.55 -25.12
N GLY A 465 45.19 -6.32 -25.44
CA GLY A 465 44.71 -5.85 -26.75
C GLY A 465 44.95 -6.68 -28.03
N GLY A 466 43.83 -7.05 -28.67
CA GLY A 466 43.63 -6.89 -30.12
C GLY A 466 44.14 -7.98 -31.08
N ALA A 467 43.20 -8.69 -31.70
CA ALA A 467 43.10 -8.90 -33.15
C ALA A 467 41.69 -9.38 -33.49
#